data_AF-A0A973JZ53-F1
#
_entry.id   AF-A0A973JZ53-F1
#
_cell.length_a   1.000
_cell.length_b   1.000
_cell.length_c   1.000
_cell.angle_alpha   90.00
_cell.angle_beta   90.00
_cell.angle_gamma   90.00
#
_symmetry.space_group_name_H-M   'P 1'
#
loop_
_entity.id
_entity.type
_entity.pdbx_description
1 polymer ?
#
loop_
_entity_poly.entity_id
_entity_poly.type
_entity_poly.pdbx_seq_one_letter_code
_entity_poly.pdbx_strand_id
1 'polypeptide(L)'
;MRTFLYTADGVTIDSVYDPPAVVYDSSPSPSRGLVFVVAHGFTGDVDRPHVRRVVKAFTQYGAVVTFSFRGHGASGGASTVGDREVLDLAAA
;
A
#
# COMPACT_ATOMS: atom_id res chain seq x y z
N MET A 1 -9.60 -4.36 0.81
CA MET A 1 -10.44 -3.20 1.19
C MET A 1 -9.75 -1.93 0.71
N ARG A 2 -10.43 -1.09 -0.06
CA ARG A 2 -9.88 0.19 -0.55
C ARG A 2 -10.30 1.34 0.38
N THR A 3 -9.40 2.28 0.64
CA THR A 3 -9.65 3.49 1.43
C THR A 3 -8.71 4.62 1.01
N PHE A 4 -8.94 5.83 1.52
CA PHE A 4 -8.00 6.93 1.40
C PHE A 4 -7.29 7.19 2.74
N LEU A 5 -5.98 7.36 2.68
CA LEU A 5 -5.14 7.78 3.79
C LEU A 5 -4.85 9.27 3.67
N TYR A 6 -4.55 9.94 4.79
CA TYR A 6 -4.20 11.35 4.80
C TYR A 6 -2.74 11.51 5.20
N THR A 7 -1.97 12.20 4.37
CA THR A 7 -0.60 12.56 4.68
C THR A 7 -0.55 13.70 5.70
N ALA A 8 0.61 13.90 6.32
CA ALA A 8 0.82 15.01 7.25
C ALA A 8 0.60 16.40 6.60
N ASP A 9 0.77 16.51 5.28
CA ASP A 9 0.51 17.72 4.50
C ASP A 9 -0.90 17.77 3.87
N GLY A 10 -1.81 16.87 4.27
CA GLY A 10 -3.22 16.91 3.93
C GLY A 10 -3.60 16.33 2.56
N VAL A 11 -2.68 15.60 1.90
CA VAL A 11 -2.95 14.92 0.63
C VAL A 11 -3.68 13.61 0.90
N THR A 12 -4.71 13.31 0.10
CA THR A 12 -5.40 12.02 0.12
C THR A 12 -4.66 10.99 -0.74
N ILE A 13 -4.42 9.81 -0.19
CA ILE A 13 -3.67 8.73 -0.83
C ILE A 13 -4.56 7.51 -1.00
N ASP A 14 -4.82 7.11 -2.24
CA ASP A 14 -5.58 5.89 -2.59
C ASP A 14 -4.79 4.66 -2.16
N SER A 15 -5.38 3.86 -1.27
CA SER A 15 -4.75 2.67 -0.71
C SER A 15 -5.68 1.46 -0.69
N VAL A 16 -5.08 0.27 -0.78
CA VAL A 16 -5.75 -1.02 -0.74
C VAL A 16 -5.06 -1.91 0.28
N TYR A 17 -5.85 -2.39 1.25
CA TYR A 17 -5.49 -3.43 2.19
C TYR A 17 -5.91 -4.81 1.66
N ASP A 18 -4.94 -5.70 1.51
CA ASP A 18 -5.12 -7.09 1.12
C ASP A 18 -4.78 -8.01 2.32
N PRO A 19 -5.74 -8.78 2.85
CA PRO A 19 -5.49 -9.64 4.00
C PRO A 19 -4.57 -10.83 3.65
N PRO A 20 -3.94 -11.48 4.65
CA PRO A 20 -3.15 -12.69 4.41
C PRO A 20 -3.99 -13.80 3.77
N ALA A 21 -3.42 -14.51 2.80
CA ALA A 21 -4.09 -15.56 2.02
C ALA A 21 -4.24 -16.88 2.79
N VAL A 22 -3.44 -17.12 3.83
CA VAL A 22 -3.38 -18.40 4.54
C VAL A 22 -3.54 -18.20 6.04
N VAL A 23 -4.65 -18.69 6.59
CA VAL A 23 -4.92 -18.71 8.02
C VAL A 23 -4.44 -20.06 8.58
N TYR A 24 -3.13 -20.32 8.55
CA TYR A 24 -2.60 -21.47 9.29
C TYR A 24 -2.47 -21.08 10.76
N ASP A 25 -3.20 -21.83 11.59
CA ASP A 25 -3.27 -21.81 13.05
C ASP A 25 -4.09 -20.66 13.69
N SER A 26 -5.16 -21.07 14.38
CA SER A 26 -6.02 -20.21 15.21
C SER A 26 -5.31 -19.68 16.45
N SER A 27 -4.10 -20.16 16.75
CA SER A 27 -3.19 -19.56 17.71
C SER A 27 -2.80 -18.13 17.29
N PRO A 28 -2.68 -17.16 18.21
CA PRO A 28 -2.17 -15.83 17.89
C PRO A 28 -0.69 -15.95 17.54
N SER A 29 -0.40 -16.29 16.28
CA SER A 29 0.95 -16.18 15.74
C SER A 29 1.40 -14.72 15.85
N PRO A 30 2.65 -14.43 16.25
CA PRO A 30 3.21 -13.08 16.20
C PRO A 30 3.17 -12.47 14.78
N SER A 31 2.99 -13.28 13.73
CA SER A 31 2.75 -12.81 12.36
C SER A 31 1.36 -12.20 12.11
N ARG A 32 0.39 -12.29 13.04
CA ARG A 32 -0.89 -11.57 12.92
C ARG A 32 -0.73 -10.04 12.91
N GLY A 33 0.44 -9.53 13.31
CA GLY A 33 0.77 -8.10 13.24
C GLY A 33 1.65 -7.70 12.05
N LEU A 34 2.12 -8.64 11.21
CA LEU A 34 3.00 -8.29 10.11
C LEU A 34 2.21 -7.74 8.92
N VAL A 35 2.58 -6.54 8.49
CA VAL A 35 2.03 -5.88 7.29
C VAL A 35 3.19 -5.48 6.39
N PHE A 36 3.07 -5.80 5.11
CA PHE A 36 3.96 -5.29 4.07
C PHE A 36 3.36 -4.03 3.45
N VAL A 37 4.14 -2.96 3.37
CA VAL A 37 3.74 -1.76 2.62
C VAL A 37 4.43 -1.80 1.25
N VAL A 38 3.65 -1.78 0.17
CA VAL A 38 4.16 -1.82 -1.21
C VAL A 38 3.82 -0.53 -1.93
N ALA A 39 4.86 0.20 -2.31
CA ALA A 39 4.78 1.38 -3.15
C ALA A 39 5.21 1.07 -4.59
N HIS A 40 4.54 1.67 -5.57
CA HIS A 40 4.87 1.48 -6.98
C HIS A 40 6.05 2.35 -7.43
N GLY A 41 6.70 1.97 -8.53
CA GLY A 41 7.71 2.79 -9.20
C GLY A 41 7.12 3.88 -10.08
N PHE A 42 7.98 4.57 -10.85
CA PHE A 42 7.60 5.70 -11.71
C PHE A 42 6.42 5.37 -12.64
N THR A 43 5.45 6.29 -12.78
CA THR A 43 4.24 6.14 -13.62
C THR A 43 3.27 5.01 -13.23
N GLY A 44 3.52 4.35 -12.09
CA GLY A 44 2.66 3.29 -11.57
C GLY A 44 1.43 3.82 -10.83
N ASP A 45 0.60 2.90 -10.37
CA ASP A 45 -0.51 3.10 -9.47
C ASP A 45 -0.84 1.74 -8.82
N VAL A 46 -1.72 1.74 -7.81
CA VAL A 46 -2.10 0.51 -7.11
C VAL A 46 -2.56 -0.58 -8.06
N ASP A 47 -3.36 -0.29 -9.08
CA ASP A 47 -4.03 -1.32 -9.88
C ASP A 47 -3.15 -1.92 -10.98
N ARG A 48 -1.91 -1.45 -11.13
CA ARG A 48 -1.00 -1.96 -12.15
C ARG A 48 -0.79 -3.48 -12.00
N PRO A 49 -0.89 -4.26 -13.10
CA PRO A 49 -0.79 -5.71 -13.02
C PRO A 49 0.50 -6.22 -12.38
N HIS A 50 1.63 -5.54 -12.58
CA HIS A 50 2.89 -5.92 -11.94
C HIS A 50 2.89 -5.65 -10.42
N VAL A 51 2.27 -4.55 -9.97
CA VAL A 51 2.08 -4.27 -8.54
C VAL A 51 1.16 -5.33 -7.92
N ARG A 52 0.01 -5.63 -8.53
CA ARG A 52 -0.91 -6.66 -8.03
C ARG A 52 -0.27 -8.06 -7.95
N ARG A 53 0.65 -8.40 -8.86
CA ARG A 53 1.43 -9.65 -8.77
C ARG A 53 2.33 -9.69 -7.54
N VAL A 54 3.00 -8.58 -7.22
CA VAL A 54 3.81 -8.45 -6.00
C VAL A 54 2.92 -8.62 -4.77
N VAL A 55 1.81 -7.91 -4.70
CA VAL A 55 0.84 -8.02 -3.59
C VAL A 55 0.42 -9.47 -3.37
N LYS A 56 0.01 -10.17 -4.43
CA LYS A 56 -0.41 -11.57 -4.33
C LYS A 56 0.69 -12.51 -3.82
N ALA A 57 1.95 -12.22 -4.11
CA ALA A 57 3.06 -13.00 -3.57
C ALA A 57 3.26 -12.73 -2.08
N PHE A 58 3.18 -11.46 -1.65
CA PHE A 58 3.37 -11.08 -0.24
C PHE A 58 2.20 -11.47 0.67
N THR A 59 0.97 -11.55 0.15
CA THR A 59 -0.20 -12.00 0.95
C THR A 59 -0.06 -13.44 1.44
N GLN A 60 0.84 -14.23 0.87
CA GLN A 60 1.14 -15.58 1.39
C GLN A 60 1.89 -15.56 2.73
N TYR A 61 2.47 -14.41 3.11
CA TYR A 61 3.34 -14.26 4.28
C TYR A 61 2.80 -13.28 5.34
N GLY A 62 1.89 -12.38 4.96
CA GLY A 62 1.33 -11.36 5.85
C GLY A 62 0.30 -10.49 5.14
N ALA A 63 -0.29 -9.51 5.84
CA ALA A 63 -1.19 -8.58 5.19
C ALA A 63 -0.39 -7.61 4.31
N VAL A 64 -1.01 -7.01 3.31
CA VAL A 64 -0.35 -6.05 2.43
C VAL A 64 -1.17 -4.76 2.36
N VAL A 65 -0.54 -3.63 2.61
CA VAL A 65 -1.05 -2.32 2.27
C VAL A 65 -0.33 -1.85 1.01
N THR A 66 -1.09 -1.47 0.01
CA THR A 66 -0.56 -0.88 -1.22
C THR A 66 -1.19 0.46 -1.45
N PHE A 67 -0.45 1.40 -2.00
CA PHE A 67 -0.96 2.74 -2.24
C PHE A 67 -0.39 3.35 -3.52
N SER A 68 -1.08 4.37 -4.03
CA SER A 68 -0.59 5.18 -5.14
C SER A 68 0.05 6.43 -4.56
N PHE A 69 1.28 6.75 -4.94
CA PHE A 69 1.89 8.02 -4.53
C PHE A 69 1.02 9.21 -4.98
N ARG A 70 1.18 10.35 -4.31
CA ARG A 70 0.56 11.62 -4.71
C ARG A 70 0.70 11.86 -6.22
N GLY A 71 -0.36 12.38 -6.83
CA GLY A 71 -0.43 12.62 -8.27
C GLY A 71 -0.45 11.36 -9.16
N HIS A 72 -0.66 10.16 -8.60
CA HIS A 72 -0.82 8.91 -9.33
C HIS A 72 -2.13 8.21 -8.97
N GLY A 73 -2.68 7.44 -9.92
CA GLY A 73 -3.94 6.71 -9.70
C GLY A 73 -5.08 7.65 -9.30
N ALA A 74 -5.78 7.31 -8.22
CA ALA A 74 -6.82 8.15 -7.63
C ALA A 74 -6.32 9.03 -6.46
N SER A 75 -5.02 9.00 -6.14
CA SER A 75 -4.44 9.86 -5.10
C SER A 75 -4.48 11.33 -5.52
N GLY A 76 -4.70 12.21 -4.56
CA GLY A 76 -4.65 13.65 -4.76
C GLY A 76 -3.22 14.19 -4.92
N GLY A 77 -3.11 15.52 -4.96
CA GLY A 77 -1.82 16.21 -5.04
C GLY A 77 -1.13 16.07 -6.41
N ALA A 78 0.14 16.45 -6.45
CA ALA A 78 0.99 16.33 -7.62
C ALA A 78 2.27 15.57 -7.25
N SER A 79 2.76 14.76 -8.19
CA SER A 79 4.05 14.10 -8.06
C SER A 79 5.16 15.13 -7.86
N THR A 80 5.99 14.89 -6.86
CA THR A 80 7.23 15.60 -6.59
C THR A 80 8.47 14.74 -6.87
N VAL A 81 8.27 13.57 -7.49
CA VAL A 81 9.34 12.71 -8.01
C VAL A 81 10.30 12.21 -6.91
N GLY A 82 9.84 12.20 -5.66
CA GLY A 82 10.54 11.65 -4.50
C GLY A 82 10.64 12.59 -3.29
N ASP A 83 10.45 13.90 -3.47
CA ASP A 83 10.63 14.89 -2.39
C ASP A 83 9.57 14.73 -1.28
N ARG A 84 8.29 14.86 -1.62
CA ARG A 84 7.18 14.75 -0.65
C ARG A 84 6.54 13.38 -0.61
N GLU A 85 6.84 12.49 -1.55
CA GLU A 85 6.37 11.11 -1.57
C GLU A 85 6.74 10.33 -0.29
N VAL A 86 7.76 10.77 0.45
CA VAL A 86 8.09 10.23 1.78
C VAL A 86 6.94 10.38 2.79
N LEU A 87 6.12 11.44 2.67
CA LEU A 87 4.95 11.66 3.52
C LEU A 87 3.81 10.71 3.16
N ASP A 88 3.75 10.25 1.90
CA ASP A 88 2.76 9.27 1.44
C ASP A 88 3.08 7.90 2.04
N LEU A 89 4.37 7.52 2.01
CA LEU A 89 4.83 6.29 2.65
C LEU A 89 4.63 6.33 4.17
N ALA A 90 4.86 7.47 4.82
CA ALA A 90 4.63 7.60 6.27
C ALA A 90 3.14 7.51 6.66
N ALA A 91 2.23 7.78 5.74
CA ALA A 91 0.78 7.66 5.97
C ALA A 91 0.26 6.21 5.82
N ALA A 92 1.04 5.33 5.17
CA ALA A 92 0.68 3.96 4.81
C ALA A 92 1.27 2.92 5.80
#